data_AF-A0A957I116-F1
#
_entry.id   AF-A0A957I116-F1
#
_cell.length_a   1.000
_cell.length_b   1.000
_cell.length_c   1.000
_cell.angle_alpha   90.00
_cell.angle_beta   90.00
_cell.angle_gamma   90.00
#
_symmetry.space_group_name_H-M   'P 1'
#
loop_
_entity.id
_entity.type
_entity.pdbx_description
1 polymer ?
#
loop_
_entity_poly.entity_id
_entity_poly.type
_entity_poly.pdbx_seq_one_letter_code
_entity_poly.pdbx_strand_id
1 'polypeptide(L)' 'MPLRHSAQKVQDILAEHGFACQVIELPDSTRTTQEAVNAIGCTVAQIAKSLVFRGKQSGQAFSSLPAVAIA' A
#
# COMPACT_ATOMS: atom_id res chain seq x y z
N MET A 1 6.74 -12.78 -12.18
CA MET A 1 5.71 -13.61 -11.56
C MET A 1 4.39 -12.85 -11.62
N PRO A 2 3.25 -13.50 -11.89
CA PRO A 2 1.96 -12.81 -11.88
C PRO A 2 1.62 -12.34 -10.47
N LEU A 3 1.04 -11.14 -10.33
CA LEU A 3 0.61 -10.58 -9.05
C LEU A 3 -0.51 -11.45 -8.44
N ARG A 4 -0.54 -11.57 -7.11
CA ARG A 4 -1.71 -12.10 -6.41
C ARG A 4 -2.95 -11.25 -6.71
N HIS A 5 -4.12 -11.90 -6.70
CA HIS A 5 -5.38 -11.29 -7.11
C HIS A 5 -5.71 -9.95 -6.41
N SER A 6 -5.36 -9.81 -5.13
CA SER A 6 -5.53 -8.55 -4.39
C SER A 6 -4.60 -7.43 -4.87
N ALA A 7 -3.35 -7.75 -5.19
CA ALA A 7 -2.38 -6.79 -5.71
C ALA A 7 -2.74 -6.37 -7.15
N GLN A 8 -3.25 -7.29 -7.96
CA GLN A 8 -3.73 -6.98 -9.32
C GLN A 8 -4.87 -5.94 -9.30
N LYS A 9 -5.83 -6.06 -8.37
CA LYS A 9 -6.90 -5.05 -8.23
C LYS A 9 -6.36 -3.64 -7.98
N VAL A 10 -5.30 -3.54 -7.17
CA VAL A 10 -4.67 -2.24 -6.89
C VAL A 10 -3.99 -1.70 -8.16
N GLN A 11 -3.27 -2.54 -8.89
CA GLN A 11 -2.64 -2.16 -10.16
C GLN A 11 -3.67 -1.66 -11.19
N ASP A 12 -4.81 -2.34 -11.30
CA ASP A 12 -5.88 -1.99 -12.22
C ASP A 12 -6.52 -0.64 -11.86
N ILE A 13 -6.81 -0.41 -10.57
CA ILE A 13 -7.35 0.87 -10.08
C ILE A 13 -6.35 2.02 -10.34
N LEU A 14 -5.06 1.80 -10.07
CA LEU A 14 -4.03 2.81 -10.33
C LEU A 14 -3.96 3.17 -11.82
N ALA A 15 -4.01 2.17 -12.70
CA ALA A 15 -4.01 2.37 -14.14
C ALA A 15 -5.28 3.09 -14.64
N GLU A 16 -6.46 2.71 -14.13
CA GLU A 16 -7.74 3.36 -14.45
C GLU A 16 -7.74 4.85 -14.08
N HIS A 17 -7.08 5.22 -12.99
CA HIS A 17 -6.96 6.61 -12.55
C HIS A 17 -5.77 7.36 -13.20
N GLY A 18 -5.06 6.73 -14.13
CA GLY A 18 -3.96 7.36 -14.88
C GLY A 18 -2.66 7.52 -14.11
N PHE A 19 -2.49 6.81 -12.97
CA PHE A 19 -1.23 6.82 -12.24
C PHE A 19 -0.20 5.92 -12.91
N ALA A 20 0.98 6.47 -13.22
CA ALA A 20 2.12 5.72 -13.75
C ALA A 20 2.87 4.98 -12.63
N CYS A 21 2.14 4.19 -11.83
CA CYS A 21 2.67 3.40 -10.71
C CYS A 21 2.64 1.91 -11.04
N GLN A 22 3.66 1.19 -10.58
CA GLN A 22 3.76 -0.26 -10.69
C GLN A 22 3.66 -0.90 -9.31
N VAL A 23 2.74 -1.85 -9.16
CA VAL A 23 2.60 -2.69 -7.97
C VAL A 23 3.63 -3.81 -8.06
N ILE A 24 4.42 -3.98 -6.99
CA ILE A 24 5.49 -4.99 -6.94
C ILE A 24 5.30 -5.86 -5.71
N GLU A 25 4.95 -7.13 -5.96
CA GLU A 25 4.82 -8.11 -4.90
C GLU A 25 6.19 -8.69 -4.50
N LEU A 26 6.62 -8.39 -3.27
CA LEU A 26 7.87 -8.88 -2.71
C LEU A 26 7.74 -10.33 -2.20
N PRO A 27 8.79 -11.16 -2.36
CA PRO A 27 8.77 -12.57 -1.95
C PRO A 27 8.82 -12.77 -0.43
N ASP A 28 9.40 -11.81 0.31
CA ASP A 28 9.53 -11.86 1.77
C ASP A 28 8.40 -11.14 2.48
N SER A 29 7.98 -11.69 3.62
CA SER A 29 6.98 -11.09 4.51
C SER A 29 7.47 -9.73 5.01
N THR A 30 7.07 -8.64 4.35
CA THR A 30 7.25 -7.25 4.78
C THR A 30 6.35 -6.92 5.97
N ARG A 31 6.47 -7.69 7.07
CA ARG A 31 5.62 -7.53 8.26
C ARG A 31 6.04 -6.29 9.05
N THR A 32 7.29 -5.84 8.89
CA THR A 32 7.81 -4.62 9.49
C THR A 32 8.20 -3.60 8.43
N THR A 33 8.05 -2.32 8.77
CA THR A 33 8.47 -1.20 7.91
C THR A 33 9.96 -1.24 7.57
N GLN A 34 10.81 -1.80 8.44
CA GLN A 34 12.25 -1.89 8.21
C GLN A 34 12.62 -2.96 7.18
N GLU A 35 11.92 -4.09 7.14
CA GLU A 35 12.12 -5.13 6.13
C GLU A 35 11.76 -4.61 4.73
N ALA A 36 10.67 -3.86 4.61
CA ALA A 36 10.26 -3.22 3.35
C ALA A 36 11.29 -2.19 2.86
N VAL A 37 11.85 -1.37 3.76
CA VAL A 37 12.96 -0.46 3.45
C VAL A 37 14.16 -1.20 2.90
N ASN A 38 14.56 -2.29 3.57
CA ASN A 38 15.73 -3.06 3.18
C ASN A 38 15.51 -3.78 1.83
N ALA A 39 14.29 -4.24 1.55
CA ALA A 39 13.95 -4.94 0.30
C ALA A 39 13.82 -3.99 -0.91
N ILE A 40 13.32 -2.77 -0.69
CA ILE A 40 13.03 -1.80 -1.77
C ILE A 40 14.19 -0.79 -1.94
N GLY A 41 15.03 -0.61 -0.92
CA GLY A 41 16.09 0.41 -0.90
C GLY A 41 15.55 1.83 -0.70
N CYS A 42 14.34 1.97 -0.15
CA CYS A 42 13.72 3.27 0.14
C CYS A 42 13.92 3.68 1.60
N THR A 43 13.70 4.94 1.94
CA THR A 43 13.69 5.38 3.35
C THR A 43 12.36 5.05 4.02
N VAL A 44 12.35 4.87 5.34
CA VAL A 44 11.13 4.59 6.12
C VAL A 44 10.03 5.63 5.87
N ALA A 45 10.42 6.90 5.69
CA ALA A 45 9.50 8.01 5.41
C ALA A 45 8.77 7.89 4.07
N GLN A 46 9.27 7.05 3.15
CA GLN A 46 8.64 6.81 1.85
C GLN A 46 7.62 5.66 1.91
N ILE A 47 7.49 4.95 3.04
CA ILE A 47 6.50 3.90 3.22
C ILE A 47 5.23 4.49 3.83
N ALA A 48 4.15 4.57 3.04
CA ALA A 48 2.83 4.86 3.62
C ALA A 48 2.20 3.64 4.25
N LYS A 49 1.29 3.90 5.19
CA LYS A 49 0.39 2.90 5.77
C LYS A 49 -1.04 3.32 5.51
N SER A 50 -1.82 2.44 4.92
CA SER A 50 -3.27 2.57 4.88
C SER A 50 -3.85 2.11 6.20
N LEU A 51 -4.30 3.05 7.03
CA LEU A 51 -4.93 2.76 8.31
C LEU A 51 -6.40 3.12 8.24
N VAL A 52 -7.26 2.12 8.46
CA VAL A 52 -8.71 2.30 8.57
C VAL A 52 -9.08 2.38 10.04
N PHE A 53 -9.68 3.50 10.42
CA PHE A 53 -10.19 3.75 11.76
C PHE A 53 -11.72 3.73 11.75
N ARG A 54 -12.33 3.47 12.91
CA ARG A 54 -13.79 3.50 13.09
C ARG A 54 -14.16 4.61 14.05
N GLY A 55 -15.11 5.46 13.64
CA GLY A 55 -15.65 6.52 14.49
C GLY A 55 -16.42 5.91 15.65
N LYS A 56 -16.01 6.22 16.89
CA LYS A 56 -16.66 5.68 18.09
C LYS A 56 -18.13 6.10 18.19
N GLN A 57 -18.45 7.32 17.78
CA GLN A 57 -19.80 7.88 17.84
C GLN A 57 -20.62 7.63 16.56
N SER A 58 -19.98 7.70 15.39
CA SER A 58 -20.66 7.57 14.10
C SER A 58 -20.75 6.13 13.59
N GLY A 59 -19.89 5.23 14.08
CA GLY A 59 -19.74 3.86 13.54
C GLY A 59 -19.11 3.81 12.15
N GLN A 60 -18.83 4.95 11.53
CA GLN A 60 -18.34 5.04 10.15
C GLN A 60 -16.83 4.79 10.08
N ALA A 61 -16.38 4.16 9.00
CA ALA A 61 -14.97 3.97 8.71
C ALA A 61 -14.37 5.25 8.13
N PHE A 62 -13.18 5.63 8.60
CA PHE A 62 -12.38 6.70 8.02
C PHE A 62 -10.95 6.22 7.81
N SER A 63 -10.37 6.55 6.66
CA SER A 63 -8.98 6.21 6.33
C SER A 63 -8.14 7.47 6.39
N SER A 64 -7.06 7.46 7.20
CA SER A 64 -6.07 8.54 7.21
C SER A 64 -4.92 8.16 6.27
N LEU A 65 -5.17 8.15 4.97
CA LEU A 65 -4.11 7.88 4.00
C LEU A 65 -3.37 9.19 3.67
N PRO A 66 -2.07 9.33 4.03
CA PRO A 66 -1.19 10.20 3.26
C PRO A 66 -0.94 9.54 1.90
N ALA A 67 -1.05 10.31 0.82
CA ALA A 67 -0.85 9.84 -0.54
C ALA A 67 0.62 9.47 -0.79
N VAL A 68 1.03 8.23 -0.47
CA VAL A 68 2.19 7.58 -1.08
C VAL A 68 1.83 6.10 -1.25
N ALA A 69 1.62 5.65 -2.48
CA ALA A 69 1.37 4.24 -2.75
C ALA A 69 2.71 3.50 -2.82
N ILE A 70 2.97 2.60 -1.86
CA ILE A 70 3.89 1.49 -2.08
C ILE A 70 3.07 0.23 -1.79
N ALA A 71 2.76 -0.51 -2.86
CA ALA A 71 2.11 -1.81 -2.82
C ALA A 71 2.93 -2.81 -3.65
#